data_AF-A0A837IAH5-F1
#
_entry.id   AF-A0A837IAH5-F1
#
_cell.length_a   1.000
_cell.length_b   1.000
_cell.length_c   1.000
_cell.angle_alpha   90.00
_cell.angle_beta   90.00
_cell.angle_gamma   90.00
#
_symmetry.space_group_name_H-M   'P 1'
#
loop_
_entity.id
_entity.type
_entity.pdbx_description
1 polymer ?
#
loop_
_entity_poly.entity_id
_entity_poly.type
_entity_poly.pdbx_seq_one_letter_code
_entity_poly.pdbx_strand_id
1 'polypeptide(L)'
;MKKVVFLAFVITFIIYFITSAGKTPFDYFTRLSDSFLQGKIYITENPPWLTELIPAGPGRFYVVYPPMPAILAMPFRFIFGEKFQQQYLAHLLGAGIVALTMLTAWVVKRDKKLVFWSGILAAFGNIIWFLSSVGSSWYLGQVTAAFFLGFALLESLTKKRPFIVGLMLGAAFLSRIHTIISFPVFLYLLRDKNWFKKYTLFGLGTLPFIAFDFVYNYLRFGVIWDKAYFVLPKVLNEVNQPWFSKGVANIAYIPDNIRAAFWTFPKILTTFPYIEPSWYSLAIWITTPVFIFAFFAPFKEALVKFLWLAVFSIFFIVASHGGTGWAQFGYRFA
;
A
#
# COMPACT_ATOMS: atom_id res chain seq x y z
N MET A 1 12.87 12.72 21.74
CA MET A 1 11.96 12.03 20.81
C MET A 1 12.49 12.05 19.37
N LYS A 2 12.67 13.22 18.72
CA LYS A 2 13.15 13.33 17.33
C LYS A 2 14.41 12.50 17.02
N LYS A 3 15.45 12.59 17.87
CA LYS A 3 16.70 11.81 17.71
C LYS A 3 16.46 10.28 17.72
N VAL A 4 15.57 9.80 18.60
CA VAL A 4 15.24 8.38 18.73
C VAL A 4 14.49 7.87 17.50
N VAL A 5 13.50 8.64 17.03
CA VAL A 5 12.74 8.32 15.82
C VAL A 5 13.64 8.32 14.59
N PHE A 6 14.54 9.30 14.49
CA PHE A 6 15.51 9.36 13.39
C PHE A 6 16.48 8.17 13.42
N LEU A 7 16.99 7.82 14.60
CA LEU A 7 17.86 6.65 14.75
C LEU A 7 17.13 5.35 14.36
N ALA A 8 15.89 5.17 14.81
CA ALA A 8 15.07 4.03 14.43
C ALA A 8 14.85 3.97 12.92
N PHE A 9 14.52 5.10 12.29
CA PHE A 9 14.41 5.21 10.84
C PHE A 9 15.68 4.75 10.12
N VAL A 10 16.85 5.27 10.51
CA VAL A 10 18.13 4.91 9.87
C VAL A 10 18.45 3.43 10.06
N ILE A 11 18.29 2.90 11.27
CA ILE A 11 18.55 1.49 11.56
C ILE A 11 17.60 0.59 10.76
N THR A 12 16.31 0.89 10.74
CA THR A 12 15.33 0.12 9.95
C THR A 12 15.63 0.18 8.46
N PHE A 13 15.97 1.36 7.93
CA PHE A 13 16.36 1.51 6.53
C PHE A 13 17.54 0.60 6.18
N ILE A 14 18.60 0.63 7.01
CA ILE A 14 19.78 -0.22 6.81
C ILE A 14 19.39 -1.69 6.86
N ILE A 15 18.57 -2.12 7.83
CA ILE A 15 18.13 -3.52 7.95
C ILE A 15 17.34 -3.94 6.72
N TYR A 16 16.39 -3.13 6.25
CA TYR A 16 15.61 -3.44 5.05
C TYR A 16 16.48 -3.52 3.80
N PHE A 17 17.50 -2.67 3.71
CA PHE A 17 18.48 -2.68 2.63
C PHE A 17 19.33 -3.95 2.64
N ILE A 18 19.96 -4.30 3.77
CA ILE A 18 20.87 -5.47 3.85
C ILE A 18 20.13 -6.80 3.75
N THR A 19 18.85 -6.84 4.10
CA THR A 19 18.00 -8.04 3.99
C THR A 19 17.22 -8.10 2.68
N SER A 20 17.44 -7.15 1.77
CA SER A 20 16.89 -7.18 0.43
C SER A 20 17.54 -8.28 -0.40
N ALA A 21 16.76 -8.93 -1.26
CA ALA A 21 17.29 -9.84 -2.29
C ALA A 21 17.96 -9.09 -3.47
N GLY A 22 18.06 -7.77 -3.40
CA GLY A 22 18.66 -6.91 -4.43
C GLY A 22 17.63 -6.42 -5.46
N LYS A 23 18.06 -6.24 -6.70
CA LYS A 23 17.23 -5.70 -7.78
C LYS A 23 16.08 -6.66 -8.09
N THR A 24 14.85 -6.27 -7.73
CA THR A 24 13.63 -7.00 -8.13
C THR A 24 13.47 -6.97 -9.66
N PRO A 25 13.10 -8.09 -10.29
CA PRO A 25 12.77 -8.11 -11.71
C PRO A 25 11.40 -7.48 -12.00
N PHE A 26 10.57 -7.26 -10.97
CA PHE A 26 9.22 -6.72 -11.05
C PHE A 26 9.20 -5.19 -10.94
N ASP A 27 9.98 -4.51 -11.78
CA ASP A 27 10.36 -3.10 -11.70
C ASP A 27 9.46 -2.14 -12.50
N TYR A 28 8.15 -2.41 -12.52
CA TYR A 28 7.15 -1.64 -13.26
C TYR A 28 7.19 -0.14 -12.95
N PHE A 29 7.40 0.26 -11.69
CA PHE A 29 7.33 1.66 -11.31
C PHE A 29 8.51 2.48 -11.79
N THR A 30 9.73 1.94 -11.80
CA THR A 30 10.88 2.67 -12.36
C THR A 30 10.78 2.79 -13.88
N ARG A 31 10.29 1.76 -14.57
CA ARG A 31 10.01 1.81 -16.02
C ARG A 31 8.92 2.84 -16.36
N LEU A 32 7.84 2.86 -15.56
CA LEU A 32 6.78 3.84 -15.72
C LEU A 32 7.27 5.26 -15.40
N SER A 33 8.13 5.39 -14.39
CA SER A 33 8.76 6.66 -14.02
C SER A 33 9.61 7.24 -15.15
N ASP A 34 10.45 6.40 -15.79
CA ASP A 34 11.22 6.81 -16.98
C ASP A 34 10.32 7.24 -18.13
N SER A 35 9.19 6.54 -18.30
CA SER A 35 8.20 6.88 -19.33
C SER A 35 7.57 8.25 -19.05
N PHE A 36 7.18 8.53 -17.80
CA PHE A 36 6.67 9.85 -17.40
C PHE A 36 7.70 10.96 -17.61
N LEU A 37 8.98 10.73 -17.31
CA LEU A 37 10.05 11.69 -17.56
C LEU A 37 10.22 12.01 -19.05
N GLN A 38 9.82 11.10 -19.94
CA GLN A 38 9.79 11.28 -21.40
C GLN A 38 8.43 11.80 -21.92
N GLY A 39 7.48 12.16 -21.05
CA GLY A 39 6.14 12.59 -21.43
C GLY A 39 5.23 11.48 -21.97
N LYS A 40 5.54 10.20 -21.68
CA LYS A 40 4.78 9.02 -22.12
C LYS A 40 3.99 8.43 -20.96
N ILE A 41 2.82 7.85 -21.27
CA ILE A 41 1.95 7.14 -20.30
C ILE A 41 1.96 5.62 -20.48
N TYR A 42 2.88 5.10 -21.29
CA TYR A 42 3.05 3.69 -21.62
C TYR A 42 4.53 3.33 -21.61
N ILE A 43 4.82 2.06 -21.36
CA ILE A 43 6.17 1.50 -21.55
C ILE A 43 6.26 0.79 -22.90
N THR A 44 7.47 0.58 -23.40
CA THR A 44 7.73 -0.04 -24.71
C THR A 44 8.28 -1.46 -24.63
N GLU A 45 8.66 -1.90 -23.44
CA GLU A 45 9.18 -3.25 -23.18
C GLU A 45 8.11 -4.11 -22.51
N ASN A 46 7.97 -5.35 -22.96
CA ASN A 46 7.06 -6.34 -22.38
C ASN A 46 7.80 -7.67 -22.13
N PRO A 47 8.75 -7.70 -21.20
CA PRO A 47 9.43 -8.93 -20.85
C PRO A 47 8.44 -9.94 -20.24
N PRO A 48 8.62 -11.26 -20.47
CA PRO A 48 7.60 -12.28 -20.18
C PRO A 48 7.27 -12.44 -18.68
N TRP A 49 8.15 -12.00 -17.79
CA TRP A 49 7.91 -12.04 -16.34
C TRP A 49 7.11 -10.83 -15.82
N LEU A 50 6.94 -9.77 -16.61
CA LEU A 50 6.11 -8.61 -16.27
C LEU A 50 4.68 -8.84 -16.77
N THR A 51 3.96 -9.72 -16.08
CA THR A 51 2.61 -10.16 -16.45
C THR A 51 1.55 -9.04 -16.36
N GLU A 52 1.77 -8.00 -15.56
CA GLU A 52 0.76 -6.97 -15.29
C GLU A 52 0.85 -5.76 -16.26
N LEU A 53 0.89 -6.08 -17.56
CA LEU A 53 0.97 -5.12 -18.66
C LEU A 53 -0.19 -5.32 -19.64
N ILE A 54 -0.85 -4.23 -20.01
CA ILE A 54 -1.97 -4.23 -20.96
C ILE A 54 -1.50 -3.71 -22.31
N PRO A 55 -1.59 -4.50 -23.40
CA PRO A 55 -1.28 -4.04 -24.74
C PRO A 55 -2.13 -2.82 -25.15
N ALA A 56 -1.47 -1.80 -25.70
CA ALA A 56 -2.05 -0.49 -26.04
C ALA A 56 -1.77 -0.08 -27.51
N GLY A 57 -1.58 -1.06 -28.38
CA GLY A 57 -1.13 -0.89 -29.77
C GLY A 57 0.31 -1.36 -29.99
N PRO A 58 0.86 -1.17 -31.20
CA PRO A 58 2.18 -1.68 -31.57
C PRO A 58 3.28 -1.17 -30.62
N GLY A 59 3.90 -2.08 -29.87
CA GLY A 59 5.02 -1.78 -28.97
C GLY A 59 4.69 -0.88 -27.79
N ARG A 60 3.42 -0.79 -27.36
CA ARG A 60 2.99 0.03 -26.22
C ARG A 60 2.25 -0.81 -25.19
N PHE A 61 2.60 -0.62 -23.94
CA PHE A 61 2.02 -1.37 -22.82
C PHE A 61 1.68 -0.43 -21.66
N TYR A 62 0.45 -0.52 -21.16
CA TYR A 62 0.03 0.19 -19.98
C TYR A 62 0.26 -0.66 -18.73
N VAL A 63 0.90 -0.07 -17.73
CA VAL A 63 1.08 -0.66 -16.40
C VAL A 63 -0.25 -0.62 -15.64
N VAL A 64 -0.68 -1.72 -15.02
CA VAL A 64 -2.00 -1.76 -14.35
C VAL A 64 -2.06 -0.97 -13.05
N TYR A 65 -0.92 -0.79 -12.37
CA TYR A 65 -0.89 -0.18 -11.05
C TYR A 65 -1.27 1.31 -11.06
N PRO A 66 -1.90 1.78 -9.97
CA PRO A 66 -1.96 3.21 -9.67
C PRO A 66 -0.55 3.83 -9.62
N PRO A 67 -0.34 5.02 -10.21
CA PRO A 67 1.01 5.47 -10.59
C PRO A 67 1.78 6.22 -9.51
N MET A 68 1.25 6.45 -8.31
CA MET A 68 1.93 7.26 -7.28
C MET A 68 3.36 6.79 -6.97
N PRO A 69 3.66 5.47 -6.85
CA PRO A 69 5.04 5.05 -6.60
C PRO A 69 5.98 5.38 -7.77
N ALA A 70 5.49 5.34 -9.01
CA ALA A 70 6.27 5.79 -10.17
C ALA A 70 6.51 7.32 -10.13
N ILE A 71 5.48 8.10 -9.75
CA ILE A 71 5.59 9.56 -9.57
C ILE A 71 6.62 9.89 -8.49
N LEU A 72 6.60 9.18 -7.35
CA LEU A 72 7.61 9.34 -6.30
C LEU A 72 9.02 8.95 -6.75
N ALA A 73 9.14 7.96 -7.64
CA ALA A 73 10.43 7.53 -8.18
C ALA A 73 11.00 8.53 -9.20
N MET A 74 10.18 9.40 -9.82
CA MET A 74 10.60 10.33 -10.89
C MET A 74 11.81 11.19 -10.53
N PRO A 75 11.84 11.94 -9.39
CA PRO A 75 13.01 12.75 -9.05
C PRO A 75 14.28 11.90 -8.91
N PHE A 76 14.18 10.69 -8.37
CA PHE A 76 15.34 9.81 -8.21
C PHE A 76 15.80 9.21 -9.54
N ARG A 77 14.87 8.81 -10.41
CA ARG A 77 15.19 8.34 -11.77
C ARG A 77 15.78 9.44 -12.63
N PHE A 78 15.31 10.68 -12.47
CA PHE A 78 15.89 11.83 -13.16
C PHE A 78 17.35 12.09 -12.75
N ILE A 79 17.67 11.99 -11.46
CA ILE A 79 19.02 12.28 -10.94
C ILE A 79 19.98 11.10 -11.14
N PHE A 80 19.54 9.88 -10.84
CA PHE A 80 20.42 8.70 -10.77
C PHE A 80 20.24 7.73 -11.95
N GLY A 81 19.24 7.94 -12.80
CA GLY A 81 18.94 7.07 -13.93
C GLY A 81 18.72 5.62 -13.50
N GLU A 82 19.30 4.70 -14.28
CA GLU A 82 19.21 3.26 -14.06
C GLU A 82 19.78 2.77 -12.73
N LYS A 83 20.67 3.56 -12.10
CA LYS A 83 21.25 3.23 -10.79
C LYS A 83 20.21 3.28 -9.68
N PHE A 84 19.13 4.05 -9.84
CA PHE A 84 18.04 4.04 -8.86
C PHE A 84 17.09 2.88 -9.11
N GLN A 85 17.06 1.95 -8.17
CA GLN A 85 16.18 0.79 -8.18
C GLN A 85 15.00 1.02 -7.23
N GLN A 86 13.81 0.52 -7.60
CA GLN A 86 12.60 0.81 -6.83
C GLN A 86 12.60 0.26 -5.39
N GLN A 87 13.45 -0.72 -5.07
CA GLN A 87 13.55 -1.23 -3.70
C GLN A 87 14.07 -0.16 -2.74
N TYR A 88 14.94 0.73 -3.20
CA TYR A 88 15.43 1.83 -2.36
C TYR A 88 14.29 2.74 -1.92
N LEU A 89 13.30 2.97 -2.80
CA LEU A 89 12.08 3.68 -2.44
C LEU A 89 11.26 2.89 -1.41
N ALA A 90 11.14 1.56 -1.59
CA ALA A 90 10.45 0.69 -0.65
C ALA A 90 11.11 0.71 0.74
N HIS A 91 12.44 0.61 0.82
CA HIS A 91 13.22 0.70 2.07
C HIS A 91 12.98 2.04 2.77
N LEU A 92 13.05 3.14 2.01
CA LEU A 92 12.87 4.49 2.52
C LEU A 92 11.46 4.70 3.10
N LEU A 93 10.44 4.33 2.34
CA LEU A 93 9.05 4.48 2.76
C LEU A 93 8.70 3.55 3.92
N GLY A 94 9.20 2.31 3.90
CA GLY A 94 9.06 1.34 5.00
C GLY A 94 9.63 1.86 6.32
N ALA A 95 10.88 2.35 6.31
CA ALA A 95 11.47 3.00 7.47
C ALA A 95 10.68 4.26 7.89
N GLY A 96 10.14 4.98 6.92
CA GLY A 96 9.24 6.10 7.13
C GLY A 96 7.97 5.72 7.91
N ILE A 97 7.35 4.58 7.60
CA ILE A 97 6.18 4.06 8.33
C ILE A 97 6.52 3.78 9.80
N VAL A 98 7.72 3.26 10.09
CA VAL A 98 8.18 3.05 11.47
C VAL A 98 8.26 4.39 12.20
N ALA A 99 8.89 5.39 11.58
CA ALA A 99 8.98 6.72 12.16
C ALA A 99 7.59 7.35 12.42
N LEU A 100 6.68 7.24 11.45
CA LEU A 100 5.30 7.74 11.56
C LEU A 100 4.52 7.02 12.67
N THR A 101 4.69 5.71 12.81
CA THR A 101 4.07 4.92 13.88
C THR A 101 4.58 5.35 15.26
N MET A 102 5.90 5.52 15.41
CA MET A 102 6.51 6.01 16.66
C MET A 102 6.02 7.42 17.02
N LEU A 103 5.93 8.33 16.04
CA LEU A 103 5.43 9.68 16.27
C LEU A 103 3.94 9.67 16.64
N THR A 104 3.15 8.82 16.00
CA THR A 104 1.73 8.64 16.31
C THR A 104 1.55 8.12 17.75
N ALA A 105 2.29 7.08 18.14
CA ALA A 105 2.29 6.55 19.50
C ALA A 105 2.64 7.64 20.55
N TRP A 106 3.63 8.49 20.24
CA TRP A 106 4.00 9.61 21.10
C TRP A 106 2.89 10.64 21.23
N VAL A 107 2.20 10.98 20.13
CA VAL A 107 1.11 11.96 20.13
C VAL A 107 -0.09 11.44 20.92
N VAL A 108 -0.40 10.15 20.83
CA VAL A 108 -1.58 9.55 21.48
C VAL A 108 -1.40 9.36 22.99
N LYS A 109 -0.24 8.87 23.47
CA LYS A 109 -0.04 8.55 24.89
C LYS A 109 1.13 9.25 25.58
N ARG A 110 2.06 9.87 24.84
CA ARG A 110 3.31 10.46 25.36
C ARG A 110 4.14 9.50 26.23
N ASP A 111 4.04 8.20 25.97
CA ASP A 111 4.79 7.16 26.68
C ASP A 111 5.97 6.67 25.82
N LYS A 112 7.18 6.77 26.39
CA LYS A 112 8.41 6.31 25.72
C LYS A 112 8.44 4.79 25.51
N LYS A 113 7.88 4.00 26.44
CA LYS A 113 7.83 2.54 26.30
C LYS A 113 6.93 2.15 25.15
N LEU A 114 5.74 2.74 25.07
CA LEU A 114 4.83 2.54 23.94
C LEU A 114 5.49 2.92 22.62
N VAL A 115 6.14 4.09 22.54
CA VAL A 115 6.83 4.52 21.33
C VAL A 115 7.90 3.51 20.88
N PHE A 116 8.71 3.02 21.82
CA PHE A 116 9.75 2.04 21.51
C PHE A 116 9.13 0.74 20.98
N TRP A 117 8.17 0.16 21.72
CA TRP A 117 7.55 -1.11 21.33
C TRP A 117 6.72 -1.01 20.05
N SER A 118 6.00 0.10 19.82
CA SER A 118 5.31 0.35 18.56
C SER A 118 6.29 0.51 17.39
N GLY A 119 7.47 1.11 17.62
CA GLY A 119 8.53 1.17 16.62
C GLY A 119 9.08 -0.21 16.26
N ILE A 120 9.41 -1.03 17.25
CA ILE A 120 9.87 -2.42 17.02
C ILE A 120 8.80 -3.25 16.32
N LEU A 121 7.54 -3.16 16.75
CA LEU A 121 6.43 -3.85 16.11
C LEU A 121 6.26 -3.42 14.65
N ALA A 122 6.28 -2.11 14.37
CA ALA A 122 6.17 -1.57 13.01
C ALA A 122 7.34 -2.00 12.12
N ALA A 123 8.55 -2.04 12.69
CA ALA A 123 9.77 -2.36 11.97
C ALA A 123 9.92 -3.85 11.66
N PHE A 124 9.63 -4.73 12.62
CA PHE A 124 10.02 -6.15 12.55
C PHE A 124 8.91 -7.13 12.95
N GLY A 125 7.83 -6.66 13.56
CA GLY A 125 6.75 -7.52 14.05
C GLY A 125 5.53 -7.59 13.13
N ASN A 126 5.71 -7.29 11.83
CA ASN A 126 4.67 -7.39 10.81
C ASN A 126 5.28 -7.48 9.39
N ILE A 127 4.43 -7.56 8.36
CA ILE A 127 4.82 -7.75 6.96
C ILE A 127 5.57 -6.58 6.31
N ILE A 128 5.54 -5.37 6.86
CA ILE A 128 6.20 -4.16 6.31
C ILE A 128 7.68 -4.43 6.04
N TRP A 129 8.35 -5.20 6.89
CA TRP A 129 9.75 -5.57 6.64
C TRP A 129 9.89 -6.32 5.32
N PHE A 130 9.19 -7.44 5.15
CA PHE A 130 9.24 -8.24 3.93
C PHE A 130 8.84 -7.42 2.69
N LEU A 131 7.76 -6.65 2.78
CA LEU A 131 7.28 -5.81 1.68
C LEU A 131 8.34 -4.76 1.27
N SER A 132 8.97 -4.12 2.26
CA SER A 132 9.94 -3.06 2.04
C SER A 132 11.26 -3.63 1.54
N SER A 133 11.75 -4.75 2.09
CA SER A 133 13.01 -5.36 1.69
C SER A 133 12.96 -5.91 0.26
N VAL A 134 11.85 -6.53 -0.14
CA VAL A 134 11.67 -7.07 -1.50
C VAL A 134 11.38 -5.95 -2.51
N GLY A 135 10.52 -4.99 -2.16
CA GLY A 135 10.25 -3.80 -3.00
C GLY A 135 9.72 -4.11 -4.41
N SER A 136 9.03 -5.24 -4.61
CA SER A 136 8.33 -5.54 -5.87
C SER A 136 7.22 -4.52 -6.12
N SER A 137 6.70 -4.42 -7.35
CA SER A 137 5.65 -3.42 -7.63
C SER A 137 4.35 -3.67 -6.87
N TRP A 138 4.02 -4.93 -6.57
CA TRP A 138 2.91 -5.23 -5.67
C TRP A 138 3.14 -4.64 -4.28
N TYR A 139 4.33 -4.81 -3.73
CA TYR A 139 4.61 -4.41 -2.34
C TYR A 139 4.86 -2.92 -2.21
N LEU A 140 5.56 -2.31 -3.17
CA LEU A 140 5.85 -0.89 -3.17
C LEU A 140 4.56 -0.06 -3.23
N GLY A 141 3.54 -0.49 -3.98
CA GLY A 141 2.22 0.16 -3.94
C GLY A 141 1.57 0.16 -2.55
N GLN A 142 1.69 -0.94 -1.81
CA GLN A 142 1.17 -1.06 -0.42
C GLN A 142 1.95 -0.21 0.56
N VAL A 143 3.29 -0.30 0.54
CA VAL A 143 4.17 0.47 1.41
C VAL A 143 3.97 1.98 1.18
N THR A 144 3.82 2.40 -0.08
CA THR A 144 3.55 3.81 -0.41
C THR A 144 2.20 4.27 0.14
N ALA A 145 1.14 3.48 -0.05
CA ALA A 145 -0.17 3.77 0.50
C ALA A 145 -0.16 3.87 2.03
N ALA A 146 0.45 2.90 2.71
CA ALA A 146 0.57 2.87 4.17
C ALA A 146 1.37 4.06 4.72
N PHE A 147 2.47 4.45 4.05
CA PHE A 147 3.23 5.63 4.40
C PHE A 147 2.38 6.90 4.36
N PHE A 148 1.65 7.12 3.26
CA PHE A 148 0.82 8.31 3.12
C PHE A 148 -0.38 8.33 4.06
N LEU A 149 -1.05 7.20 4.29
CA LEU A 149 -2.12 7.11 5.30
C LEU A 149 -1.59 7.35 6.72
N GLY A 150 -0.43 6.80 7.06
CA GLY A 150 0.24 7.04 8.33
C GLY A 150 0.59 8.52 8.53
N PHE A 151 1.06 9.19 7.47
CA PHE A 151 1.32 10.63 7.49
C PHE A 151 0.01 11.41 7.68
N ALA A 152 -1.02 11.10 6.90
CA ALA A 152 -2.33 11.74 6.99
C ALA A 152 -2.92 11.64 8.40
N LEU A 153 -2.78 10.47 9.04
CA LEU A 153 -3.23 10.23 10.40
C LEU A 153 -2.44 11.07 11.41
N LEU A 154 -1.10 11.05 11.35
CA LEU A 154 -0.25 11.85 12.24
C LEU A 154 -0.53 13.35 12.10
N GLU A 155 -0.67 13.83 10.87
CA GLU A 155 -1.00 15.23 10.57
C GLU A 155 -2.38 15.62 11.13
N SER A 156 -3.37 14.71 11.03
CA SER A 156 -4.72 14.88 11.57
C SER A 156 -4.79 14.84 13.11
N LEU A 157 -3.80 14.23 13.76
CA LEU A 157 -3.71 14.20 15.23
C LEU A 157 -2.91 15.37 15.80
N THR A 158 -2.10 16.04 14.97
CA THR A 158 -1.19 17.11 15.42
C THR A 158 -1.62 18.48 14.93
N LYS A 159 -1.14 18.91 13.75
CA LYS A 159 -1.31 20.26 13.22
C LYS A 159 -2.67 20.44 12.53
N LYS A 160 -3.35 19.35 12.16
CA LYS A 160 -4.70 19.35 11.57
C LYS A 160 -4.81 20.25 10.33
N ARG A 161 -3.78 20.29 9.48
CA ARG A 161 -3.77 21.08 8.23
C ARG A 161 -4.57 20.33 7.16
N PRO A 162 -5.84 20.71 6.88
CA PRO A 162 -6.74 19.86 6.11
C PRO A 162 -6.25 19.61 4.69
N PHE A 163 -5.70 20.64 4.04
CA PHE A 163 -5.13 20.53 2.70
C PHE A 163 -4.01 19.47 2.64
N ILE A 164 -3.11 19.43 3.62
CA ILE A 164 -2.02 18.44 3.66
C ILE A 164 -2.58 17.04 3.91
N VAL A 165 -3.55 16.89 4.81
CA VAL A 165 -4.24 15.59 5.01
C VAL A 165 -4.88 15.11 3.71
N GLY A 166 -5.47 16.03 2.93
CA GLY A 166 -6.05 15.75 1.61
C GLY A 166 -5.00 15.32 0.59
N LEU A 167 -3.88 16.05 0.50
CA LEU A 167 -2.75 15.66 -0.36
C LEU A 167 -2.26 14.25 -0.04
N MET A 168 -2.11 13.91 1.24
CA MET A 168 -1.64 12.59 1.66
C MET A 168 -2.67 11.50 1.37
N LEU A 169 -3.97 11.74 1.60
CA LEU A 169 -5.01 10.77 1.24
C LEU A 169 -5.09 10.58 -0.28
N GLY A 170 -4.97 11.66 -1.07
CA GLY A 170 -4.92 11.58 -2.53
C GLY A 170 -3.71 10.80 -3.04
N ALA A 171 -2.54 10.99 -2.43
CA ALA A 171 -1.35 10.21 -2.75
C ALA A 171 -1.49 8.73 -2.36
N ALA A 172 -2.14 8.43 -1.23
CA ALA A 172 -2.50 7.06 -0.87
C ALA A 172 -3.47 6.44 -1.89
N PHE A 173 -4.47 7.19 -2.35
CA PHE A 173 -5.41 6.77 -3.39
C PHE A 173 -4.70 6.40 -4.69
N LEU A 174 -3.80 7.26 -5.19
CA LEU A 174 -2.98 6.96 -6.37
C LEU A 174 -1.91 5.88 -6.13
N SER A 175 -1.74 5.40 -4.91
CA SER A 175 -0.92 4.21 -4.61
C SER A 175 -1.77 2.94 -4.58
N ARG A 176 -2.98 3.04 -4.02
CA ARG A 176 -3.98 1.98 -3.86
C ARG A 176 -5.38 2.59 -3.81
N ILE A 177 -6.18 2.40 -4.86
CA ILE A 177 -7.47 3.08 -5.06
C ILE A 177 -8.48 2.91 -3.91
N HIS A 178 -8.50 1.75 -3.25
CA HIS A 178 -9.44 1.48 -2.15
C HIS A 178 -9.16 2.32 -0.90
N THR A 179 -7.97 2.88 -0.74
CA THR A 179 -7.61 3.69 0.44
C THR A 179 -8.46 4.95 0.58
N ILE A 180 -9.08 5.45 -0.50
CA ILE A 180 -10.01 6.59 -0.47
C ILE A 180 -11.20 6.34 0.46
N ILE A 181 -11.56 5.09 0.74
CA ILE A 181 -12.65 4.71 1.64
C ILE A 181 -12.38 5.12 3.09
N SER A 182 -11.11 5.37 3.44
CA SER A 182 -10.74 5.93 4.73
C SER A 182 -11.11 7.41 4.91
N PHE A 183 -11.65 8.08 3.88
CA PHE A 183 -12.07 9.49 3.90
C PHE A 183 -12.92 9.90 5.13
N PRO A 184 -13.91 9.10 5.60
CA PRO A 184 -14.71 9.47 6.78
C PRO A 184 -13.89 9.59 8.07
N VAL A 185 -12.80 8.82 8.22
CA VAL A 185 -11.88 8.93 9.37
C VAL A 185 -11.29 10.34 9.44
N PHE A 186 -10.85 10.86 8.30
CA PHE A 186 -10.22 12.18 8.23
C PHE A 186 -11.23 13.31 8.38
N LEU A 187 -12.44 13.17 7.85
CA LEU A 187 -13.53 14.11 8.15
C LEU A 187 -13.78 14.22 9.65
N TYR A 188 -13.87 13.07 10.32
CA TYR A 188 -14.07 13.02 11.77
C TYR A 188 -12.92 13.70 12.53
N LEU A 189 -11.67 13.38 12.18
CA LEU A 189 -10.48 13.95 12.86
C LEU A 189 -10.30 15.45 12.63
N LEU A 190 -10.72 15.95 11.47
CA LEU A 190 -10.63 17.35 11.08
C LEU A 190 -11.86 18.18 11.49
N ARG A 191 -12.91 17.55 12.03
CA ARG A 191 -14.12 18.23 12.48
C ARG A 191 -13.80 19.34 13.47
N ASP A 192 -14.39 20.51 13.23
CA ASP A 192 -14.20 21.72 14.02
C ASP A 192 -15.36 22.71 13.78
N LYS A 193 -15.43 23.83 14.50
CA LYS A 193 -16.42 24.90 14.28
C LYS A 193 -16.41 25.41 12.84
N ASN A 194 -15.22 25.55 12.25
CA ASN A 194 -15.03 25.95 10.84
C ASN A 194 -15.03 24.75 9.87
N TRP A 195 -15.92 23.77 10.10
CA TRP A 195 -15.93 22.50 9.36
C TRP A 195 -16.00 22.71 7.84
N PHE A 196 -16.78 23.66 7.35
CA PHE A 196 -16.94 23.91 5.91
C PHE A 196 -15.59 24.25 5.27
N LYS A 197 -14.89 25.28 5.79
CA LYS A 197 -13.54 25.66 5.31
C LYS A 197 -12.56 24.49 5.39
N LYS A 198 -12.57 23.72 6.48
CA LYS A 198 -11.66 22.58 6.63
C LYS A 198 -11.96 21.47 5.63
N TYR A 199 -13.22 21.13 5.42
CA TYR A 199 -13.63 20.11 4.47
C TYR A 199 -13.38 20.55 3.03
N THR A 200 -13.60 21.82 2.70
CA THR A 200 -13.22 22.38 1.40
C THR A 200 -11.71 22.26 1.17
N LEU A 201 -10.88 22.68 2.12
CA LEU A 201 -9.41 22.57 2.01
C LEU A 201 -8.95 21.11 1.92
N PHE A 202 -9.57 20.21 2.68
CA PHE A 202 -9.31 18.77 2.59
C PHE A 202 -9.67 18.23 1.21
N GLY A 203 -10.85 18.54 0.70
CA GLY A 203 -11.29 18.17 -0.65
C GLY A 203 -10.36 18.72 -1.73
N LEU A 204 -9.94 19.99 -1.62
CA LEU A 204 -8.99 20.62 -2.55
C LEU A 204 -7.60 19.97 -2.50
N GLY A 205 -7.19 19.39 -1.38
CA GLY A 205 -5.96 18.60 -1.29
C GLY A 205 -6.08 17.24 -1.97
N THR A 206 -7.22 16.57 -1.85
CA THR A 206 -7.46 15.24 -2.43
C THR A 206 -7.77 15.30 -3.93
N LEU A 207 -8.50 16.33 -4.37
CA LEU A 207 -9.06 16.45 -5.71
C LEU A 207 -8.04 16.34 -6.85
N PRO A 208 -6.83 16.93 -6.79
CA PRO A 208 -5.84 16.82 -7.87
C PRO A 208 -5.46 15.37 -8.19
N PHE A 209 -5.44 14.50 -7.17
CA PHE A 209 -5.10 13.08 -7.34
C PHE A 209 -6.23 12.29 -7.98
N ILE A 210 -7.48 12.57 -7.61
CA ILE A 210 -8.66 11.97 -8.23
C ILE A 210 -8.78 12.44 -9.69
N ALA A 211 -8.61 13.73 -9.93
CA ALA A 211 -8.63 14.30 -11.27
C ALA A 211 -7.52 13.72 -12.15
N PHE A 212 -6.31 13.57 -11.59
CA PHE A 212 -5.20 12.91 -12.27
C PHE A 212 -5.57 11.47 -12.65
N ASP A 213 -6.14 10.68 -11.74
CA ASP A 213 -6.55 9.29 -12.03
C ASP A 213 -7.58 9.22 -13.16
N PHE A 214 -8.57 10.12 -13.15
CA PHE A 214 -9.59 10.18 -14.19
C PHE A 214 -9.01 10.54 -15.56
N VAL A 215 -8.16 11.56 -15.62
CA VAL A 215 -7.48 11.94 -16.86
C VAL A 215 -6.55 10.83 -17.33
N TYR A 216 -5.79 10.22 -16.41
CA TYR A 216 -4.86 9.14 -16.73
C TYR A 216 -5.58 7.91 -17.28
N ASN A 217 -6.70 7.50 -16.69
CA ASN A 217 -7.53 6.42 -17.21
C ASN A 217 -8.21 6.79 -18.54
N TYR A 218 -8.65 8.04 -18.70
CA TYR A 218 -9.25 8.48 -19.96
C TYR A 218 -8.24 8.42 -21.11
N LEU A 219 -7.02 8.89 -20.89
CA LEU A 219 -5.95 8.82 -21.90
C LEU A 219 -5.52 7.37 -22.19
N ARG A 220 -5.58 6.47 -21.21
CA ARG A 220 -5.21 5.06 -21.41
C ARG A 220 -6.32 4.23 -22.06
N PHE A 221 -7.56 4.44 -21.66
CA PHE A 221 -8.65 3.49 -21.94
C PHE A 221 -9.92 4.12 -22.49
N GLY A 222 -9.95 5.44 -22.65
CA GLY A 222 -11.13 6.19 -23.09
C GLY A 222 -12.24 6.30 -22.03
N VAL A 223 -11.97 5.92 -20.78
CA VAL A 223 -12.95 5.97 -19.67
C VAL A 223 -12.31 6.58 -18.42
N ILE A 224 -13.09 7.25 -17.58
CA ILE A 224 -12.57 7.95 -16.40
C ILE A 224 -12.37 7.04 -15.17
N TRP A 225 -12.97 5.85 -15.15
CA TRP A 225 -12.84 4.91 -14.04
C TRP A 225 -11.69 3.92 -14.28
N ASP A 226 -11.12 3.37 -13.20
CA ASP A 226 -10.07 2.35 -13.28
C ASP A 226 -10.59 1.11 -14.01
N LYS A 227 -9.95 0.81 -15.14
CA LYS A 227 -10.27 -0.33 -16.01
C LYS A 227 -9.15 -1.37 -16.03
N ALA A 228 -7.96 -1.02 -15.56
CA ALA A 228 -6.76 -1.81 -15.83
C ALA A 228 -6.87 -3.22 -15.25
N TYR A 229 -7.21 -3.33 -13.96
CA TYR A 229 -7.38 -4.62 -13.30
C TYR A 229 -8.53 -5.45 -13.86
N PHE A 230 -9.57 -4.81 -14.41
CA PHE A 230 -10.72 -5.52 -15.01
C PHE A 230 -10.40 -6.14 -16.37
N VAL A 231 -9.43 -5.60 -17.10
CA VAL A 231 -9.01 -6.12 -18.40
C VAL A 231 -7.89 -7.15 -18.27
N LEU A 232 -7.10 -7.08 -17.20
CA LEU A 232 -5.91 -7.91 -17.01
C LEU A 232 -6.19 -9.43 -17.12
N PRO A 233 -7.23 -10.02 -16.52
CA PRO A 233 -7.49 -11.46 -16.66
C PRO A 233 -7.74 -11.92 -18.09
N LYS A 234 -8.32 -11.05 -18.93
CA LYS A 234 -8.49 -11.32 -20.37
C LYS A 234 -7.15 -11.32 -21.09
N VAL A 235 -6.24 -10.41 -20.73
CA VAL A 235 -4.89 -10.34 -21.31
C VAL A 235 -4.06 -11.56 -20.92
N LEU A 236 -4.24 -12.05 -19.69
CA LEU A 236 -3.53 -13.22 -19.16
C LEU A 236 -4.16 -14.56 -19.53
N ASN A 237 -5.29 -14.57 -20.25
CA ASN A 237 -6.09 -15.78 -20.52
C ASN A 237 -6.54 -16.51 -19.23
N GLU A 238 -6.81 -15.77 -18.16
CA GLU A 238 -7.19 -16.30 -16.84
C GLU A 238 -8.69 -16.20 -16.56
N VAL A 239 -9.51 -15.73 -17.51
CA VAL A 239 -10.96 -15.51 -17.30
C VAL A 239 -11.69 -16.78 -16.85
N ASN A 240 -11.26 -17.95 -17.32
CA ASN A 240 -11.86 -19.23 -16.97
C ASN A 240 -11.20 -19.90 -15.75
N GLN A 241 -10.19 -19.28 -15.15
CA GLN A 241 -9.52 -19.83 -13.97
C GLN A 241 -10.42 -19.71 -12.73
N PRO A 242 -10.30 -20.61 -11.73
CA PRO A 242 -11.15 -20.59 -10.54
C PRO A 242 -11.21 -19.22 -9.86
N TRP A 243 -10.08 -18.52 -9.81
CA TRP A 243 -9.93 -17.21 -9.17
C TRP A 243 -10.57 -16.04 -9.94
N PHE A 244 -10.92 -16.16 -11.23
CA PHE A 244 -11.65 -15.13 -11.98
C PHE A 244 -12.94 -15.61 -12.64
N SER A 245 -13.37 -16.84 -12.31
CA SER A 245 -14.59 -17.49 -12.83
C SER A 245 -15.89 -16.68 -12.68
N LYS A 246 -15.95 -15.71 -11.77
CA LYS A 246 -17.10 -14.83 -11.50
C LYS A 246 -16.79 -13.36 -11.80
N GLY A 247 -15.76 -13.09 -12.59
CA GLY A 247 -15.20 -11.78 -12.84
C GLY A 247 -14.12 -11.38 -11.84
N VAL A 248 -13.59 -10.16 -11.98
CA VAL A 248 -12.46 -9.66 -11.17
C VAL A 248 -12.87 -9.34 -9.73
N ALA A 249 -14.10 -8.89 -9.53
CA ALA A 249 -14.64 -8.56 -8.21
C ALA A 249 -16.01 -9.23 -8.02
N ASN A 250 -16.10 -10.11 -7.01
CA ASN A 250 -17.32 -10.80 -6.63
C ASN A 250 -17.31 -11.15 -5.15
N ILE A 251 -18.44 -10.97 -4.46
CA ILE A 251 -18.60 -11.29 -3.03
C ILE A 251 -18.31 -12.76 -2.70
N ALA A 252 -18.44 -13.65 -3.68
CA ALA A 252 -18.15 -15.07 -3.51
C ALA A 252 -16.67 -15.38 -3.21
N TYR A 253 -15.75 -14.44 -3.44
CA TYR A 253 -14.33 -14.59 -3.13
C TYR A 253 -13.97 -14.20 -1.70
N ILE A 254 -14.88 -13.53 -0.97
CA ILE A 254 -14.66 -13.08 0.40
C ILE A 254 -14.31 -14.24 1.34
N PRO A 255 -14.99 -15.41 1.32
CA PRO A 255 -14.64 -16.52 2.19
C PRO A 255 -13.20 -17.01 2.00
N ASP A 256 -12.70 -17.07 0.77
CA ASP A 256 -11.34 -17.52 0.49
C ASP A 256 -10.30 -16.51 0.96
N ASN A 257 -10.59 -15.22 0.81
CA ASN A 257 -9.76 -14.15 1.36
C ASN A 257 -9.77 -14.14 2.90
N ILE A 258 -10.91 -14.40 3.55
CA ILE A 258 -10.98 -14.56 5.02
C ILE A 258 -10.14 -15.77 5.47
N ARG A 259 -10.25 -16.91 4.78
CA ARG A 259 -9.41 -18.09 5.05
C ARG A 259 -7.93 -17.74 4.86
N ALA A 260 -7.56 -17.06 3.79
CA ALA A 260 -6.19 -16.64 3.53
C ALA A 260 -5.67 -15.70 4.64
N ALA A 261 -6.50 -14.76 5.11
CA ALA A 261 -6.12 -13.78 6.12
C ALA A 261 -6.01 -14.35 7.54
N PHE A 262 -6.84 -15.34 7.91
CA PHE A 262 -6.97 -15.78 9.31
C PHE A 262 -6.73 -17.28 9.54
N TRP A 263 -6.80 -18.11 8.50
CA TRP A 263 -6.79 -19.58 8.59
C TRP A 263 -5.78 -20.22 7.62
N THR A 264 -4.60 -19.61 7.49
CA THR A 264 -3.48 -20.19 6.75
C THR A 264 -2.25 -20.29 7.65
N PHE A 265 -1.63 -21.48 7.63
CA PHE A 265 -0.56 -21.87 8.52
C PHE A 265 0.74 -22.10 7.72
N PRO A 266 1.92 -22.02 8.35
CA PRO A 266 3.16 -22.39 7.69
C PRO A 266 3.16 -23.90 7.39
N LYS A 267 3.96 -24.29 6.39
CA LYS A 267 4.24 -25.70 6.14
C LYS A 267 5.19 -26.21 7.23
N ILE A 268 4.89 -27.41 7.75
CA ILE A 268 5.78 -28.12 8.65
C ILE A 268 6.59 -29.12 7.81
N LEU A 269 7.90 -28.98 7.85
CA LEU A 269 8.85 -29.79 7.10
C LEU A 269 9.54 -30.78 8.05
N THR A 270 10.00 -31.91 7.51
CA THR A 270 10.77 -32.92 8.27
C THR A 270 12.26 -32.60 8.33
N THR A 271 12.73 -31.62 7.55
CA THR A 271 14.11 -31.15 7.50
C THR A 271 14.16 -29.65 7.71
N PHE A 272 15.32 -29.14 8.15
CA PHE A 272 15.55 -27.71 8.33
C PHE A 272 15.19 -26.93 7.04
N PRO A 273 14.41 -25.82 7.11
CA PRO A 273 14.10 -25.01 8.30
C PRO A 273 12.92 -25.47 9.18
N TYR A 274 12.35 -26.66 8.99
CA TYR A 274 11.21 -27.26 9.71
C TYR A 274 9.89 -26.49 9.66
N ILE A 275 9.92 -25.16 9.50
CA ILE A 275 8.77 -24.28 9.33
C ILE A 275 9.07 -23.40 8.12
N GLU A 276 8.24 -23.51 7.08
CA GLU A 276 8.33 -22.70 5.88
C GLU A 276 7.03 -21.91 5.68
N PRO A 277 7.08 -20.60 5.42
CA PRO A 277 5.90 -19.85 5.00
C PRO A 277 5.25 -20.50 3.78
N SER A 278 3.92 -20.64 3.79
CA SER A 278 3.22 -21.10 2.59
C SER A 278 3.27 -20.04 1.50
N TRP A 279 3.49 -20.47 0.26
CA TRP A 279 3.41 -19.59 -0.92
C TRP A 279 2.00 -19.05 -1.16
N TYR A 280 0.99 -19.70 -0.56
CA TYR A 280 -0.40 -19.30 -0.67
C TYR A 280 -0.71 -18.05 0.16
N SER A 281 -0.52 -18.10 1.48
CA SER A 281 -0.71 -16.99 2.42
C SER A 281 -0.23 -17.43 3.81
N LEU A 282 -0.06 -16.49 4.73
CA LEU A 282 0.13 -16.76 6.15
C LEU A 282 -0.79 -15.87 6.97
N ALA A 283 -1.45 -16.42 7.99
CA ALA A 283 -2.44 -15.68 8.75
C ALA A 283 -1.85 -14.40 9.38
N ILE A 284 -2.63 -13.33 9.41
CA ILE A 284 -2.20 -12.00 9.90
C ILE A 284 -1.76 -12.08 11.36
N TRP A 285 -2.47 -12.84 12.19
CA TRP A 285 -2.12 -13.01 13.60
C TRP A 285 -0.84 -13.84 13.81
N ILE A 286 -0.39 -14.61 12.82
CA ILE A 286 0.93 -15.28 12.87
C ILE A 286 2.04 -14.28 12.55
N THR A 287 1.85 -13.47 11.51
CA THR A 287 2.84 -12.45 11.11
C THR A 287 2.88 -11.24 12.03
N THR A 288 1.78 -10.94 12.73
CA THR A 288 1.61 -9.81 13.64
C THR A 288 0.73 -10.21 14.85
N PRO A 289 1.24 -10.97 15.84
CA PRO A 289 0.43 -11.44 16.97
C PRO A 289 -0.25 -10.31 17.78
N VAL A 290 0.40 -9.15 17.86
CA VAL A 290 -0.12 -7.96 18.56
C VAL A 290 -1.40 -7.41 17.90
N PHE A 291 -1.70 -7.79 16.65
CA PHE A 291 -2.95 -7.43 15.95
C PHE A 291 -4.21 -7.78 16.77
N ILE A 292 -4.16 -8.85 17.57
CA ILE A 292 -5.28 -9.27 18.42
C ILE A 292 -5.70 -8.15 19.39
N PHE A 293 -4.76 -7.32 19.86
CA PHE A 293 -5.07 -6.21 20.76
C PHE A 293 -5.93 -5.12 20.12
N ALA A 294 -5.97 -5.02 18.79
CA ALA A 294 -6.84 -4.07 18.10
C ALA A 294 -8.32 -4.34 18.40
N PHE A 295 -8.72 -5.60 18.57
CA PHE A 295 -10.10 -5.98 18.89
C PHE A 295 -10.53 -5.59 20.30
N PHE A 296 -9.57 -5.33 21.20
CA PHE A 296 -9.83 -4.85 22.56
C PHE A 296 -9.79 -3.31 22.67
N ALA A 297 -9.64 -2.60 21.56
CA ALA A 297 -9.74 -1.15 21.54
C ALA A 297 -11.15 -0.69 22.00
N PRO A 298 -11.26 0.43 22.74
CA PRO A 298 -12.53 0.87 23.32
C PRO A 298 -13.53 1.30 22.22
N PHE A 299 -14.37 0.37 21.78
CA PHE A 299 -15.34 0.57 20.68
C PHE A 299 -16.39 1.66 20.97
N LYS A 300 -16.49 2.13 22.22
CA LYS A 300 -17.32 3.29 22.59
C LYS A 300 -16.77 4.60 22.01
N GLU A 301 -15.47 4.69 21.75
CA GLU A 301 -14.85 5.88 21.16
C GLU A 301 -15.20 5.99 19.67
N ALA A 302 -15.74 7.14 19.25
CA ALA A 302 -16.15 7.36 17.87
C ALA A 302 -14.99 7.22 16.87
N LEU A 303 -13.78 7.64 17.24
CA LEU A 303 -12.58 7.44 16.40
C LEU A 303 -12.34 5.95 16.11
N VAL A 304 -12.40 5.11 17.13
CA VAL A 304 -12.21 3.66 17.00
C VAL A 304 -13.25 3.05 16.06
N LYS A 305 -14.51 3.51 16.13
CA LYS A 305 -15.57 3.10 15.19
C LYS A 305 -15.25 3.48 13.75
N PHE A 306 -14.83 4.71 13.50
CA PHE A 306 -14.46 5.16 12.15
C PHE A 306 -13.24 4.41 11.60
N LEU A 307 -12.24 4.12 12.44
CA LEU A 307 -11.07 3.33 12.04
C LEU A 307 -11.48 1.90 11.66
N TRP A 308 -12.29 1.23 12.48
CA TRP A 308 -12.81 -0.10 12.15
C TRP A 308 -13.70 -0.10 10.92
N LEU A 309 -14.56 0.92 10.75
CA LEU A 309 -15.36 1.06 9.54
C LEU A 309 -14.46 1.16 8.29
N ALA A 310 -13.40 1.98 8.33
CA ALA A 310 -12.45 2.07 7.22
C ALA A 310 -11.75 0.74 6.95
N VAL A 311 -11.26 0.06 7.99
CA VAL A 311 -10.60 -1.26 7.86
C VAL A 311 -11.54 -2.29 7.24
N PHE A 312 -12.76 -2.44 7.76
CA PHE A 312 -13.72 -3.43 7.25
C PHE A 312 -14.23 -3.09 5.85
N SER A 313 -14.50 -1.81 5.56
CA SER A 313 -14.96 -1.41 4.22
C SER A 313 -13.86 -1.60 3.17
N ILE A 314 -12.61 -1.27 3.49
CA ILE A 314 -11.48 -1.53 2.59
C ILE A 314 -11.29 -3.04 2.42
N PHE A 315 -11.25 -3.79 3.52
CA PHE A 315 -11.11 -5.24 3.46
C PHE A 315 -12.22 -5.89 2.63
N PHE A 316 -13.48 -5.48 2.79
CA PHE A 316 -14.59 -6.02 2.02
C PHE A 316 -14.40 -5.86 0.51
N ILE A 317 -13.92 -4.69 0.06
CA ILE A 317 -13.65 -4.47 -1.37
C ILE A 317 -12.48 -5.33 -1.82
N VAL A 318 -11.37 -5.33 -1.08
CA VAL A 318 -10.19 -6.08 -1.53
C VAL A 318 -10.43 -7.60 -1.44
N ALA A 319 -11.16 -8.09 -0.44
CA ALA A 319 -11.54 -9.50 -0.30
C ALA A 319 -12.57 -9.96 -1.34
N SER A 320 -13.26 -9.01 -2.00
CA SER A 320 -14.10 -9.33 -3.16
C SER A 320 -13.28 -9.57 -4.43
N HIS A 321 -11.98 -9.27 -4.44
CA HIS A 321 -11.11 -9.52 -5.59
C HIS A 321 -10.87 -11.02 -5.81
N GLY A 322 -10.83 -11.42 -7.08
CA GLY A 322 -10.49 -12.77 -7.50
C GLY A 322 -9.05 -13.18 -7.13
N GLY A 323 -8.90 -14.27 -6.40
CA GLY A 323 -7.61 -14.71 -5.86
C GLY A 323 -7.23 -14.00 -4.56
N THR A 324 -6.33 -14.62 -3.79
CA THR A 324 -5.99 -14.21 -2.41
C THR A 324 -4.59 -13.60 -2.28
N GLY A 325 -3.99 -13.27 -3.42
CA GLY A 325 -2.56 -13.05 -3.55
C GLY A 325 -1.85 -14.29 -4.13
N TRP A 326 -0.58 -14.09 -4.43
CA TRP A 326 0.36 -15.07 -4.98
C TRP A 326 1.66 -14.89 -4.20
N ALA A 327 2.56 -15.89 -4.22
CA ALA A 327 3.93 -15.85 -3.69
C ALA A 327 4.16 -14.71 -2.66
N GLN A 328 3.66 -14.91 -1.44
CA GLN A 328 3.53 -13.85 -0.43
C GLN A 328 3.97 -14.32 0.95
N PHE A 329 4.42 -13.38 1.77
CA PHE A 329 4.63 -13.59 3.20
C PHE A 329 3.58 -12.80 3.98
N GLY A 330 2.72 -13.50 4.70
CA GLY A 330 1.49 -12.93 5.26
C GLY A 330 0.35 -12.93 4.25
N TYR A 331 -0.68 -12.14 4.55
CA TYR A 331 -1.79 -11.88 3.64
C TYR A 331 -1.56 -10.56 2.92
N ARG A 332 -1.44 -10.59 1.59
CA ARG A 332 -1.08 -9.46 0.73
C ARG A 332 -2.08 -8.34 0.81
N PHE A 333 -3.35 -8.62 1.10
CA PHE A 333 -4.38 -7.62 1.19
C PHE A 333 -4.66 -7.16 2.64
N ALA A 334 -3.74 -7.44 3.57
CA ALA A 334 -3.80 -7.04 4.98
C ALA A 334 -3.60 -5.54 5.21
#